data_AF-A0A1G4K7R3-F1
#
_entry.id   AF-A0A1G4K7R3-F1
#
_cell.length_a   1.000
_cell.length_b   1.000
_cell.length_c   1.000
_cell.angle_alpha   90.00
_cell.angle_beta   90.00
_cell.angle_gamma   90.00
#
_symmetry.space_group_name_H-M   'P 1'
#
loop_
_entity.id
_entity.type
_entity.pdbx_description
1 polymer ?
#
loop_
_entity_poly.entity_id
_entity_poly.type
_entity_poly.pdbx_seq_one_letter_code
_entity_poly.pdbx_strand_id
1 'polypeptide(L)'
;MTDRLTQLQICLDQMTEQFCATLNYIDKNHDFEASGNGEDKMADPQATIAPKEEFENTIDELSTDLILKTRQITKLIDSLPGVDVSAGEQMNRIEALQHQLVKMEDKKIEAIKQKEELLRKVEGMILDFTIGIADARRPEQQPEKESGI
;
A
#
# COMPACT_ATOMS: atom_id res chain seq x y z
N MET A 1 -8.32 -3.03 -2.73
CA MET A 1 -7.48 -2.26 -1.79
C MET A 1 -8.14 -2.34 -0.41
N THR A 2 -8.08 -3.53 0.19
CA THR A 2 -8.76 -3.90 1.46
C THR A 2 -8.00 -3.40 2.70
N ASP A 3 -6.81 -2.84 2.47
CA ASP A 3 -5.89 -2.40 3.50
C ASP A 3 -6.45 -1.29 4.40
N ARG A 4 -7.33 -0.42 3.90
CA ARG A 4 -7.95 0.65 4.71
C ARG A 4 -8.90 0.12 5.78
N LEU A 5 -9.64 -0.94 5.50
CA LEU A 5 -10.51 -1.58 6.49
C LEU A 5 -9.69 -2.29 7.57
N THR A 6 -8.56 -2.90 7.19
CA THR A 6 -7.61 -3.49 8.14
C THR A 6 -6.93 -2.42 9.01
N GLN A 7 -6.51 -1.31 8.42
CA GLN A 7 -5.95 -0.17 9.16
C GLN A 7 -6.95 0.40 10.18
N LEU A 8 -8.24 0.48 9.81
CA LEU A 8 -9.28 0.94 10.71
C LEU A 8 -9.46 -0.01 11.91
N GLN A 9 -9.45 -1.32 11.67
CA GLN A 9 -9.48 -2.32 12.74
C GLN A 9 -8.29 -2.18 13.69
N ILE A 10 -7.06 -2.09 13.16
CA ILE A 10 -5.86 -1.88 13.98
C ILE A 10 -5.95 -0.58 14.80
N CYS A 11 -6.47 0.51 14.21
CA CYS A 11 -6.63 1.77 14.93
C CYS A 11 -7.66 1.66 16.06
N LEU A 12 -8.73 0.89 15.87
CA LEU A 12 -9.75 0.64 16.90
C LEU A 12 -9.20 -0.22 18.04
N ASP A 13 -8.41 -1.24 17.72
CA ASP A 13 -7.75 -2.10 18.71
C ASP A 13 -6.78 -1.27 19.56
N GLN A 14 -5.93 -0.46 18.92
CA GLN A 14 -5.01 0.46 19.61
C GLN A 14 -5.72 1.45 20.52
N MET A 15 -6.86 1.99 20.07
CA MET A 15 -7.66 2.91 20.90
C MET A 15 -8.21 2.21 22.14
N THR A 16 -8.64 0.95 22.00
CA THR A 16 -9.11 0.13 23.13
C THR A 16 -7.99 -0.17 24.13
N GLU A 17 -6.80 -0.50 23.63
CA GLU A 17 -5.60 -0.68 24.46
C GLU A 17 -5.26 0.60 25.22
N GLN A 18 -5.30 1.75 24.55
CA GLN A 18 -5.06 3.05 25.17
C GLN A 18 -6.10 3.37 26.25
N PHE A 19 -7.39 3.11 26.03
CA PHE A 19 -8.40 3.28 27.07
C PHE A 19 -8.10 2.45 28.32
N CYS A 20 -7.76 1.17 28.14
CA CYS A 20 -7.38 0.30 29.25
C CYS A 20 -6.12 0.80 29.96
N ALA A 21 -5.09 1.22 29.20
CA ALA A 21 -3.86 1.76 29.77
C ALA A 21 -4.09 3.04 30.57
N THR A 22 -4.89 3.98 30.04
CA THR A 22 -5.25 5.23 30.73
C THR A 22 -6.03 4.97 32.02
N LEU A 23 -7.04 4.09 31.98
CA LEU A 23 -7.80 3.73 33.18
C LEU A 23 -6.90 3.04 34.23
N ASN A 24 -6.03 2.12 33.80
CA ASN A 24 -5.07 1.48 34.69
C ASN A 24 -4.07 2.47 35.30
N TYR A 25 -3.65 3.49 34.54
CA TYR A 25 -2.77 4.54 35.03
C TYR A 25 -3.47 5.37 36.11
N ILE A 26 -4.71 5.80 35.85
CA ILE A 26 -5.53 6.54 36.83
C ILE A 26 -5.72 5.70 38.10
N ASP A 27 -6.16 4.45 37.97
CA ASP A 27 -6.44 3.56 39.10
C ASP A 27 -5.22 3.36 40.00
N LYS A 28 -4.02 3.19 39.41
CA LYS A 28 -2.80 2.88 40.17
C LYS A 28 -2.05 4.09 40.71
N ASN A 29 -2.15 5.24 40.05
CA ASN A 29 -1.30 6.40 40.33
C ASN A 29 -2.05 7.61 40.90
N HIS A 30 -3.39 7.53 41.02
CA HIS A 30 -4.15 8.59 41.65
C HIS A 30 -3.74 8.81 43.11
N ASP A 31 -3.85 10.06 43.52
CA ASP A 31 -3.57 10.45 44.88
C ASP A 31 -4.82 10.36 45.78
N PHE A 32 -4.63 10.14 47.07
CA PHE A 32 -5.73 10.14 48.04
C PHE A 32 -6.11 11.59 48.40
N GLU A 33 -7.40 11.92 48.36
CA GLU A 33 -7.90 13.21 48.82
C GLU A 33 -8.46 13.11 50.25
N ALA A 34 -8.28 14.16 51.05
CA ALA A 34 -8.86 14.23 52.38
C ALA A 34 -10.38 14.41 52.29
N SER A 35 -11.15 13.62 53.04
CA SER A 35 -12.62 13.61 52.96
C SER A 35 -13.27 14.86 53.59
N GLY A 36 -12.54 15.61 54.41
CA GLY A 36 -13.01 16.85 55.04
C GLY A 36 -11.90 17.75 55.58
N ASN A 37 -12.26 19.00 55.90
CA ASN A 37 -11.33 19.98 56.48
C ASN A 37 -10.85 19.51 57.86
N GLY A 38 -9.60 19.04 57.94
CA GLY A 38 -8.93 18.68 59.19
C GLY A 38 -8.69 17.18 59.40
N GLU A 39 -9.05 16.33 58.42
CA GLU A 39 -8.69 14.90 58.44
C GLU A 39 -7.34 14.67 57.75
N ASP A 40 -6.49 13.85 58.39
CA ASP A 40 -5.22 13.43 57.78
C ASP A 40 -5.50 12.56 56.55
N LYS A 41 -4.79 12.87 55.48
CA LYS A 41 -4.84 12.12 54.23
C LYS A 41 -4.47 10.66 54.49
N MET A 42 -5.36 9.73 54.09
CA MET A 42 -5.02 8.31 54.09
C MET A 42 -3.82 8.08 53.17
N ALA A 43 -2.81 7.38 53.68
CA ALA A 43 -1.64 6.97 52.92
C ALA A 43 -1.52 5.45 53.03
N ASP A 44 -1.66 4.76 51.90
CA ASP A 44 -1.34 3.33 51.80
C ASP A 44 0.16 3.17 51.51
N PRO A 45 0.94 2.50 52.38
CA PRO A 45 2.36 2.22 52.15
C PRO A 45 2.67 1.41 50.88
N GLN A 46 1.68 0.71 50.31
CA GLN A 46 1.80 -0.04 49.05
C GLN A 46 1.32 0.72 47.82
N ALA A 47 0.72 1.91 47.98
CA ALA A 47 0.25 2.71 46.86
C ALA A 47 1.41 3.41 46.15
N THR A 48 1.43 3.30 44.81
CA THR A 48 2.38 4.01 43.95
C THR A 48 1.75 5.33 43.53
N ILE A 49 1.89 6.36 44.37
CA ILE A 49 1.31 7.68 44.08
C ILE A 49 2.27 8.48 43.20
N ALA A 50 1.81 8.94 42.04
CA ALA A 50 2.58 9.87 41.21
C ALA A 50 2.50 11.29 41.78
N PRO A 51 3.55 12.12 41.63
CA PRO A 51 3.48 13.54 41.94
C PRO A 51 2.33 14.20 41.19
N LYS A 52 1.55 15.07 41.85
CA LYS A 52 0.35 15.70 41.26
C LYS A 52 0.61 16.34 39.89
N GLU A 53 1.70 17.08 39.75
CA GLU A 53 2.08 17.71 38.48
C GLU A 53 2.41 16.70 37.38
N GLU A 54 3.11 15.62 37.72
CA GLU A 54 3.43 14.53 36.79
C GLU A 54 2.16 13.76 36.38
N PHE A 55 1.27 13.50 37.33
CA PHE A 55 -0.02 12.86 37.09
C PHE A 55 -0.91 13.70 36.15
N GLU A 56 -1.08 15.00 36.44
CA GLU A 56 -1.86 15.90 35.59
C GLU A 56 -1.29 15.99 34.17
N ASN A 57 0.04 16.15 34.03
CA ASN A 57 0.70 16.18 32.73
C ASN A 57 0.52 14.85 31.95
N THR A 58 0.60 13.71 32.64
CA THR A 58 0.42 12.39 32.00
C THR A 58 -1.02 12.18 31.55
N ILE A 59 -2.00 12.64 32.33
CA ILE A 59 -3.43 12.58 31.94
C ILE A 59 -3.69 13.46 30.72
N ASP A 60 -3.08 14.64 30.64
CA ASP A 60 -3.22 15.53 29.48
C ASP A 60 -2.60 14.92 28.22
N GLU A 61 -1.45 14.27 28.32
CA GLU A 61 -0.81 13.55 27.20
C GLU A 61 -1.69 12.39 26.72
N LEU A 62 -2.12 11.52 27.64
CA LEU A 62 -2.98 10.37 27.32
C LEU A 62 -4.32 10.80 26.69
N SER A 63 -4.91 11.87 27.23
CA SER A 63 -6.16 12.44 26.70
C SER A 63 -5.97 13.03 25.30
N THR A 64 -4.85 13.71 25.07
CA THR A 64 -4.49 14.26 23.76
C THR A 64 -4.33 13.14 22.74
N ASP A 65 -3.63 12.06 23.09
CA ASP A 65 -3.44 10.90 22.23
C ASP A 65 -4.76 10.23 21.85
N LEU A 66 -5.68 10.05 22.80
CA LEU A 66 -7.01 9.51 22.53
C LEU A 66 -7.82 10.40 21.57
N ILE A 67 -7.73 11.73 21.72
CA ILE A 67 -8.39 12.69 20.81
C ILE A 67 -7.79 12.59 19.40
N LEU A 68 -6.46 12.54 19.30
CA LEU A 68 -5.77 12.41 18.01
C LEU A 68 -6.10 11.09 17.32
N LYS A 69 -6.16 9.98 18.07
CA LYS A 69 -6.58 8.67 17.57
C LYS A 69 -8.02 8.65 17.09
N THR A 70 -8.93 9.29 17.83
CA THR A 70 -10.32 9.45 17.40
C THR A 70 -10.41 10.19 16.06
N ARG A 71 -9.67 11.30 15.91
CA ARG A 71 -9.60 12.04 14.63
C ARG A 71 -9.01 11.20 13.49
N GLN A 72 -7.98 10.39 13.78
CA GLN A 72 -7.40 9.47 12.81
C GLN A 72 -8.43 8.44 12.33
N ILE A 73 -9.20 7.86 13.25
CA ILE A 73 -10.28 6.91 12.96
C ILE A 73 -11.34 7.56 12.07
N THR A 74 -11.80 8.77 12.39
CA THR A 74 -12.77 9.50 11.54
C THR A 74 -12.24 9.71 10.12
N LYS A 75 -10.99 10.17 9.98
CA LYS A 75 -10.37 10.32 8.65
C LYS A 75 -10.24 9.00 7.88
N LEU A 76 -10.00 7.89 8.58
CA LEU A 76 -9.95 6.57 7.97
C LEU A 76 -11.34 6.13 7.48
N ILE A 77 -12.39 6.42 8.25
CA ILE A 77 -13.79 6.17 7.85
C ILE A 77 -14.14 6.98 6.60
N ASP A 78 -13.84 8.28 6.60
CA ASP A 78 -14.12 9.18 5.46
C ASP A 78 -13.35 8.79 4.19
N SER A 79 -12.22 8.08 4.33
CA SER A 79 -11.40 7.61 3.21
C SER A 79 -11.65 6.15 2.83
N LEU A 80 -12.67 5.50 3.40
CA LEU A 80 -13.02 4.13 3.04
C LEU A 80 -13.45 4.06 1.57
N PRO A 81 -12.81 3.20 0.75
CA PRO A 81 -13.16 3.08 -0.65
C PRO A 81 -14.57 2.52 -0.80
N GLY A 82 -15.43 3.24 -1.51
CA GLY A 82 -16.79 2.80 -1.76
C GLY A 82 -17.78 3.11 -0.63
N VAL A 83 -17.43 3.94 0.35
CA VAL A 83 -18.32 4.31 1.48
C VAL A 83 -19.64 4.95 1.03
N ASP A 84 -19.60 5.75 -0.05
CA ASP A 84 -20.78 6.42 -0.61
C ASP A 84 -21.44 5.69 -1.78
N VAL A 85 -20.92 4.50 -2.15
CA VAL A 85 -21.27 3.84 -3.42
C VAL A 85 -22.11 2.60 -3.14
N SER A 86 -23.27 2.51 -3.78
CA SER A 86 -24.14 1.33 -3.63
C SER A 86 -23.51 0.06 -4.23
N ALA A 87 -23.85 -1.10 -3.68
CA ALA A 87 -23.36 -2.39 -4.20
C ALA A 87 -23.72 -2.61 -5.69
N GLY A 88 -24.87 -2.11 -6.12
CA GLY A 88 -25.28 -2.19 -7.53
C GLY A 88 -24.40 -1.34 -8.45
N GLU A 89 -24.07 -0.12 -8.03
CA GLU A 89 -23.14 0.74 -8.78
C GLU A 89 -21.72 0.17 -8.81
N GLN A 90 -21.27 -0.41 -7.70
CA GLN A 90 -19.99 -1.13 -7.64
C GLN A 90 -19.98 -2.31 -8.63
N MET A 91 -21.05 -3.09 -8.70
CA MET A 91 -21.16 -4.23 -9.62
C MET A 91 -21.18 -3.78 -11.09
N ASN A 92 -21.95 -2.75 -11.43
CA ASN A 92 -21.98 -2.17 -12.77
C ASN A 92 -20.60 -1.65 -13.19
N ARG A 93 -19.86 -1.04 -12.25
CA ARG A 93 -18.49 -0.58 -12.48
C ARG A 93 -17.54 -1.75 -12.72
N ILE A 94 -17.70 -2.85 -12.00
CA ILE A 94 -16.92 -4.09 -12.22
C ILE A 94 -17.19 -4.63 -13.63
N GLU A 95 -18.44 -4.75 -14.03
CA GLU A 95 -18.82 -5.25 -15.37
C GLU A 95 -18.28 -4.34 -16.49
N ALA A 96 -18.41 -3.03 -16.35
CA ALA A 96 -17.87 -2.06 -17.29
C ALA A 96 -16.33 -2.16 -17.41
N LEU A 97 -15.62 -2.31 -16.29
CA LEU A 97 -14.18 -2.50 -16.27
C LEU A 97 -13.77 -3.83 -16.92
N GLN A 98 -14.50 -4.92 -16.66
CA GLN A 98 -14.27 -6.22 -17.30
C GLN A 98 -14.38 -6.12 -18.83
N HIS A 99 -15.43 -5.46 -19.33
CA HIS A 99 -15.58 -5.21 -20.78
C HIS A 99 -14.46 -4.35 -21.35
N GLN A 100 -14.02 -3.32 -20.64
CA GLN A 100 -12.88 -2.50 -21.07
C GLN A 100 -11.58 -3.31 -21.10
N LEU A 101 -11.39 -4.21 -20.14
CA LEU A 101 -10.22 -5.08 -20.05
C LEU A 101 -10.12 -6.00 -21.27
N VAL A 102 -11.22 -6.66 -21.64
CA VAL A 102 -11.27 -7.51 -22.84
C VAL A 102 -10.93 -6.72 -24.10
N LYS A 103 -11.56 -5.55 -24.29
CA LYS A 103 -11.26 -4.68 -25.45
C LYS A 103 -9.81 -4.20 -25.49
N MET A 104 -9.22 -3.95 -24.32
CA MET A 104 -7.82 -3.52 -24.22
C MET A 104 -6.87 -4.68 -24.52
N GLU A 105 -7.20 -5.89 -24.09
CA GLU A 105 -6.44 -7.10 -24.38
C GLU A 105 -6.43 -7.41 -25.88
N ASP A 106 -7.58 -7.30 -26.57
CA ASP A 106 -7.67 -7.47 -28.02
C ASP A 106 -6.77 -6.47 -28.77
N LYS A 107 -6.80 -5.20 -28.35
CA LYS A 107 -5.91 -4.16 -28.90
C LYS A 107 -4.44 -4.49 -28.64
N LYS A 108 -4.12 -5.02 -27.46
CA LYS A 108 -2.76 -5.44 -27.11
C LYS A 108 -2.29 -6.56 -28.03
N ILE A 109 -3.14 -7.56 -28.29
CA ILE A 109 -2.84 -8.68 -29.19
C ILE A 109 -2.55 -8.17 -30.61
N GLU A 110 -3.41 -7.29 -31.14
CA GLU A 110 -3.21 -6.73 -32.48
C GLU A 110 -1.94 -5.87 -32.57
N ALA A 111 -1.65 -5.05 -31.55
CA ALA A 111 -0.42 -4.27 -31.49
C ALA A 111 0.84 -5.16 -31.44
N ILE A 112 0.79 -6.28 -30.70
CA ILE A 112 1.88 -7.26 -30.65
C ILE A 112 2.07 -7.91 -32.03
N LYS A 113 0.99 -8.28 -32.71
CA LYS A 113 1.05 -8.88 -34.05
C LYS A 113 1.72 -7.94 -35.06
N GLN A 114 1.33 -6.67 -35.06
CA GLN A 114 1.95 -5.65 -35.93
C GLN A 114 3.43 -5.44 -35.60
N LYS A 115 3.78 -5.41 -34.31
CA LYS A 115 5.16 -5.35 -33.85
C LYS A 115 5.98 -6.53 -34.38
N GLU A 116 5.47 -7.76 -34.26
CA GLU A 116 6.16 -8.96 -34.73
C GLU A 116 6.34 -8.97 -36.26
N GLU A 117 5.34 -8.52 -37.02
CA GLU A 117 5.44 -8.42 -38.48
C GLU A 117 6.52 -7.41 -38.89
N LEU A 118 6.54 -6.23 -38.26
CA LEU A 118 7.56 -5.22 -38.51
C LEU A 118 8.96 -5.72 -38.13
N LEU A 119 9.08 -6.40 -36.99
CA LEU A 119 10.34 -6.99 -36.55
C LEU A 119 10.88 -7.98 -37.59
N ARG A 120 10.03 -8.88 -38.09
CA ARG A 120 10.41 -9.86 -39.12
C ARG A 120 10.86 -9.19 -40.43
N LYS A 121 10.22 -8.09 -40.84
CA LYS A 121 10.63 -7.31 -42.03
C LYS A 121 12.02 -6.70 -41.85
N VAL A 122 12.30 -6.13 -40.68
CA VAL A 122 13.60 -5.54 -40.37
C VAL A 122 14.68 -6.62 -40.28
N GLU A 123 14.39 -7.76 -39.65
CA GLU A 123 15.31 -8.91 -39.62
C GLU A 123 15.64 -9.42 -41.02
N GLY A 124 14.66 -9.50 -41.92
CA GLY A 124 14.88 -9.86 -43.33
C GLY A 124 15.83 -8.89 -44.04
N MET A 125 15.62 -7.58 -43.89
CA MET A 125 16.52 -6.56 -44.46
C MET A 125 17.95 -6.66 -43.92
N ILE A 126 18.11 -6.97 -42.63
CA ILE A 126 19.43 -7.17 -42.01
C ILE A 126 20.12 -8.42 -42.59
N LEU A 127 19.38 -9.51 -42.77
CA LEU A 127 19.89 -10.75 -43.36
C LEU A 127 20.33 -10.53 -44.81
N ASP A 128 19.47 -9.90 -45.64
CA ASP A 128 19.78 -9.58 -47.04
C ASP A 128 21.03 -8.70 -47.15
N PHE A 129 21.13 -7.67 -46.29
CA PHE A 129 22.32 -6.80 -46.24
C PHE A 129 23.58 -7.57 -45.84
N THR A 130 23.48 -8.47 -44.85
CA THR A 130 24.61 -9.28 -44.39
C THR A 130 25.07 -10.27 -45.46
N ILE A 131 24.15 -10.92 -46.16
CA ILE A 131 24.43 -11.82 -47.28
C ILE A 131 25.08 -11.03 -48.43
N GLY A 132 24.52 -9.86 -48.79
CA GLY A 132 25.08 -9.01 -49.84
C GLY A 132 26.51 -8.57 -49.55
N ILE A 133 26.84 -8.22 -48.29
CA ILE A 133 28.23 -7.92 -47.89
C ILE A 133 29.12 -9.17 -47.98
N ALA A 134 28.62 -10.34 -47.55
CA ALA A 134 29.37 -11.59 -47.59
C ALA A 134 29.66 -12.05 -49.03
N ASP A 135 28.70 -11.88 -49.93
CA ASP A 135 28.82 -12.18 -51.36
C ASP A 135 29.79 -11.20 -52.06
N ALA A 136 29.68 -9.91 -51.77
CA ALA A 136 30.60 -8.90 -52.30
C ALA A 136 32.06 -9.09 -51.82
N ARG A 137 32.27 -9.80 -50.71
CA ARG A 137 33.59 -10.14 -50.18
C ARG A 137 34.10 -11.51 -50.62
N ARG A 138 33.30 -12.36 -51.29
CA ARG A 138 33.78 -13.64 -51.82
C ARG A 138 34.66 -13.38 -53.04
N PRO A 139 35.96 -13.72 -53.00
CA PRO A 139 36.80 -13.64 -54.19
C PRO A 139 36.30 -14.68 -55.22
N GLU A 140 36.23 -14.30 -56.49
CA GLU A 140 35.90 -15.20 -57.59
C GLU A 140 36.77 -16.46 -57.50
N GLN A 141 36.17 -17.60 -57.15
CA GLN A 141 36.82 -18.89 -57.30
C GLN A 141 36.87 -19.19 -58.80
N GLN A 142 38.02 -18.92 -59.42
CA GLN A 142 38.34 -19.40 -60.75
C GLN A 142 38.28 -20.93 -60.74
N PRO A 143 37.53 -21.59 -61.65
CA PRO A 143 37.64 -23.03 -61.79
C PRO A 143 39.00 -23.36 -62.41
N GLU A 144 39.78 -24.18 -61.69
CA GLU A 144 41.01 -24.78 -62.18
C GLU A 144 40.73 -25.61 -63.45
N LYS A 145 41.68 -25.52 -64.38
CA LYS A 145 41.70 -26.18 -65.69
C LYS A 145 41.63 -27.71 -65.57
N GLU A 146 40.85 -28.35 -66.43
CA GLU A 146 41.21 -29.68 -66.94
C GLU A 146 41.41 -29.65 -68.45
N SER A 147 42.69 -29.82 -68.79
CA SER A 147 43.26 -30.19 -70.07
C SER A 147 42.79 -31.57 -70.53
N GLY A 148 42.53 -31.74 -71.83
CA GLY A 148 42.43 -33.09 -72.38
C GLY A 148 41.95 -33.16 -73.82
N ILE A 149 42.90 -32.93 -74.74
CA ILE A 149 43.06 -33.51 -76.10
C ILE A 149 41.82 -33.56 -77.00
#